data_AF-G3IPG9-F1
#
_entry.id   AF-G3IPG9-F1
#
_cell.length_a   1.000
_cell.length_b   1.000
_cell.length_c   1.000
_cell.angle_alpha   90.00
_cell.angle_beta   90.00
_cell.angle_gamma   90.00
#
_symmetry.space_group_name_H-M   'P 1'
#
loop_
_entity.id
_entity.type
_entity.pdbx_description
1 polymer ?
#
loop_
_entity_poly.entity_id
_entity_poly.type
_entity_poly.pdbx_seq_one_letter_code
_entity_poly.pdbx_strand_id
1 'polypeptide(L)' 'MAMDLVLDDSKRVAKRKLIEQNRERRRKEEMIRSLQQRPEPTPEEWDLIHVATEAHRSTNAQGSHWKQRRKFLWDAP' A
#
# COMPACT_ATOMS: atom_id res chain seq x y z
N MET A 1 30.61 23.84 20.04
CA MET A 1 31.51 23.11 19.12
C MET A 1 30.94 21.71 18.93
N ALA A 2 30.44 21.40 17.73
CA ALA A 2 29.92 20.07 17.39
C ALA A 2 30.98 19.31 16.59
N MET A 3 32.03 18.86 17.28
CA MET A 3 33.06 17.99 16.73
C MET A 3 32.58 16.55 16.91
N ASP A 4 31.92 15.99 15.90
CA ASP A 4 31.86 14.54 15.55
C ASP A 4 30.59 14.21 14.74
N LEU A 5 30.52 14.70 13.49
CA LEU A 5 29.47 14.34 12.52
C LEU A 5 30.04 13.79 11.21
N VAL A 6 31.32 13.41 11.23
CA VAL A 6 31.91 12.64 10.15
C VAL A 6 31.84 11.18 10.60
N LEU A 7 30.80 10.46 10.17
CA LEU A 7 30.82 9.00 10.23
C LEU A 7 32.18 8.53 9.69
N ASP A 8 32.95 7.85 10.54
CA ASP A 8 34.17 7.17 10.10
C ASP A 8 33.85 6.34 8.85
N ASP A 9 34.78 6.29 7.90
CA ASP A 9 34.50 5.67 6.60
C ASP A 9 34.09 4.20 6.75
N SER A 10 34.54 3.53 7.81
CA SER A 10 34.11 2.20 8.21
C SER A 10 32.60 2.11 8.49
N LYS A 11 32.02 3.00 9.29
CA LYS A 11 30.57 3.07 9.57
C LYS A 11 29.79 3.49 8.33
N ARG A 12 30.33 4.38 7.51
CA ARG A 12 29.70 4.78 6.23
C ARG A 12 29.60 3.59 5.28
N VAL A 13 30.69 2.84 5.12
CA VAL A 13 30.75 1.62 4.30
C VAL A 13 29.83 0.54 4.89
N ALA A 14 29.82 0.35 6.21
CA ALA A 14 28.92 -0.59 6.88
C ALA A 14 27.45 -0.24 6.65
N LYS A 15 27.07 1.04 6.79
CA LYS A 15 25.71 1.52 6.49
C LYS A 15 25.33 1.30 5.02
N ARG A 16 26.23 1.60 4.08
CA ARG A 16 26.01 1.34 2.65
C ARG A 16 25.76 -0.15 2.37
N LYS A 17 26.58 -1.04 2.94
CA LYS A 17 26.40 -2.49 2.83
C LYS A 17 25.06 -2.95 3.40
N LEU A 18 24.68 -2.44 4.58
CA LEU A 18 23.40 -2.78 5.21
C LEU A 18 22.19 -2.31 4.37
N ILE A 19 22.28 -1.12 3.77
CA ILE A 19 21.23 -0.61 2.88
C ILE A 19 21.10 -1.50 1.64
N GLU A 20 22.22 -1.90 1.02
CA GLU A 20 22.16 -2.76 -0.17
C GLU A 20 21.61 -4.15 0.18
N GLN A 21 22.06 -4.75 1.29
CA GLN A 21 21.52 -6.03 1.78
C GLN A 21 20.01 -5.94 2.05
N ASN A 22 19.53 -4.84 2.65
CA ASN A 22 18.10 -4.62 2.87
C ASN A 22 17.32 -4.47 1.56
N ARG A 23 17.89 -3.79 0.55
CA ARG A 23 17.27 -3.64 -0.77
C ARG A 23 17.21 -4.98 -1.51
N GLU A 24 18.28 -5.77 -1.46
CA GLU A 24 18.29 -7.12 -2.02
C GLU A 24 17.29 -8.05 -1.33
N ARG A 25 17.24 -8.02 0.00
CA ARG A 25 16.25 -8.79 0.77
C ARG A 25 14.83 -8.40 0.38
N ARG A 26 14.53 -7.10 0.35
CA ARG A 26 13.21 -6.60 -0.04
C ARG A 26 12.83 -7.02 -1.47
N ARG A 27 13.75 -6.91 -2.44
CA ARG A 27 13.52 -7.36 -3.82
C ARG A 27 13.22 -8.86 -3.89
N LYS A 28 13.96 -9.69 -3.14
CA LYS A 28 13.72 -11.15 -3.07
C LYS A 28 12.37 -11.48 -2.43
N GLU A 29 12.03 -10.83 -1.32
CA GLU A 29 10.73 -11.01 -0.65
C GLU A 29 9.56 -10.56 -1.54
N GLU A 30 9.69 -9.43 -2.25
CA GLU A 30 8.69 -8.94 -3.19
C GLU A 30 8.54 -9.89 -4.40
N MET A 31 9.65 -10.42 -4.92
CA MET A 31 9.63 -11.43 -5.98
C MET A 31 8.92 -12.71 -5.52
N ILE A 32 9.26 -13.24 -4.34
CA ILE A 32 8.60 -14.41 -3.75
C ILE A 32 7.10 -14.14 -3.54
N ARG A 33 6.74 -12.97 -3.02
CA ARG A 33 5.34 -12.56 -2.82
C ARG A 33 4.57 -12.44 -4.13
N SER A 34 5.21 -11.95 -5.20
CA SER A 34 4.59 -11.86 -6.54
C SER A 34 4.40 -13.22 -7.20
N LEU A 35 5.28 -14.19 -6.88
CA LEU A 35 5.21 -15.57 -7.37
C LEU A 35 4.28 -16.44 -6.52
N GLN A 36 3.89 -15.96 -5.33
CA GLN A 36 2.94 -16.64 -4.47
C GLN A 36 1.56 -16.57 -5.15
N GLN A 37 1.11 -17.69 -5.72
CA GLN A 37 -0.28 -17.84 -6.14
C GLN A 37 -1.14 -17.63 -4.90
N ARG A 38 -1.84 -16.49 -4.86
CA ARG A 38 -2.87 -16.27 -3.84
C ARG A 38 -4.00 -17.25 -4.17
N PRO A 39 -4.51 -18.00 -3.18
CA PRO A 39 -5.66 -18.85 -3.43
C PRO A 39 -6.80 -17.97 -3.95
N GLU A 40 -7.43 -18.40 -5.04
CA GLU A 40 -8.68 -17.81 -5.49
C GLU A 40 -9.77 -18.00 -4.43
N PRO A 41 -10.74 -17.09 -4.31
CA PRO A 41 -11.85 -17.29 -3.39
C PRO A 41 -12.58 -18.59 -3.69
N THR A 42 -13.03 -19.27 -2.64
CA THR A 42 -13.92 -20.43 -2.74
C THR A 42 -15.29 -20.03 -3.29
N PRO A 43 -16.12 -20.97 -3.78
CA PRO A 43 -17.47 -20.65 -4.25
C PRO A 43 -18.32 -19.92 -3.21
N GLU A 44 -18.25 -20.32 -1.93
CA GLU A 44 -18.97 -19.66 -0.84
C GLU A 44 -18.47 -18.23 -0.59
N GLU A 45 -17.15 -18.01 -0.67
CA GLU A 45 -16.57 -16.68 -0.59
C GLU A 45 -16.95 -15.82 -1.80
N TRP A 46 -17.05 -16.39 -2.99
CA TRP A 46 -17.54 -15.69 -4.19
C TRP A 46 -18.99 -15.26 -4.03
N ASP A 47 -19.86 -16.12 -3.52
CA ASP A 47 -21.26 -15.78 -3.23
C ASP A 47 -21.33 -14.62 -2.24
N LEU A 48 -20.52 -14.65 -1.17
CA LEU A 48 -20.44 -13.57 -0.20
C LEU A 48 -19.91 -12.27 -0.81
N ILE A 49 -18.86 -12.35 -1.64
CA ILE A 49 -18.29 -11.20 -2.37
C ILE A 49 -19.36 -10.58 -3.28
N HIS A 50 -20.14 -11.40 -3.98
CA HIS A 50 -21.20 -10.94 -4.86
C HIS A 50 -22.29 -10.18 -4.09
N VAL A 51 -22.85 -10.80 -3.04
CA VAL A 51 -23.91 -10.20 -2.22
C VAL A 51 -23.43 -8.90 -1.56
N ALA A 52 -22.23 -8.89 -0.97
CA ALA A 52 -21.67 -7.70 -0.34
C ALA A 52 -21.43 -6.57 -1.35
N THR A 53 -20.94 -6.89 -2.55
CA THR A 53 -20.70 -5.91 -3.60
C THR A 53 -22.00 -5.30 -4.11
N GLU A 54 -23.04 -6.10 -4.31
CA GLU A 54 -24.35 -5.62 -4.75
C GLU A 54 -25.03 -4.75 -3.68
N ALA A 55 -25.02 -5.21 -2.43
CA ALA A 55 -25.53 -4.43 -1.30
C ALA A 55 -24.81 -3.08 -1.19
N HIS A 56 -23.48 -3.06 -1.31
CA HIS A 56 -22.72 -1.82 -1.34
C HIS A 56 -23.11 -0.93 -2.53
N ARG A 57 -23.17 -1.47 -3.75
CA ARG A 57 -23.50 -0.69 -4.95
C ARG A 57 -24.91 -0.10 -4.92
N SER A 58 -25.88 -0.84 -4.39
CA SER A 58 -27.28 -0.40 -4.31
C SER A 58 -27.49 0.70 -3.25
N THR A 59 -26.66 0.73 -2.21
CA THR A 59 -26.76 1.69 -1.09
C THR A 59 -25.74 2.83 -1.16
N ASN A 60 -24.72 2.74 -2.02
CA ASN A 60 -23.71 3.77 -2.19
C ASN A 60 -24.25 4.94 -3.04
N ALA A 61 -24.46 6.10 -2.41
CA ALA A 61 -24.97 7.28 -3.06
C ALA A 61 -24.02 7.79 -4.15
N GLN A 62 -24.58 8.17 -5.30
CA GLN A 62 -23.87 8.74 -6.47
C GLN A 62 -22.91 7.80 -7.20
N GLY A 63 -22.57 6.64 -6.63
CA GLY A 63 -21.77 5.61 -7.27
C GLY A 63 -20.49 6.16 -7.91
N SER A 64 -20.21 5.75 -9.15
CA SER A 64 -19.02 6.19 -9.89
C SER A 64 -18.99 7.70 -10.23
N HIS A 65 -20.13 8.39 -10.16
CA HIS A 65 -20.24 9.81 -10.56
C HIS A 65 -20.07 10.79 -9.39
N TRP A 66 -19.69 10.30 -8.21
CA TRP A 66 -19.59 11.12 -6.99
C TRP A 66 -18.63 12.31 -7.17
N LYS A 67 -17.53 12.14 -7.92
CA LYS A 67 -16.56 13.23 -8.15
C LYS A 67 -17.16 14.38 -8.95
N GLN A 68 -18.00 14.12 -9.94
CA GLN A 68 -18.67 15.17 -10.71
C GLN A 68 -19.84 15.78 -9.94
N ARG A 69 -20.48 15.03 -9.03
CA ARG A 69 -21.71 15.44 -8.34
C ARG A 69 -21.48 16.10 -6.97
N ARG A 70 -20.36 15.84 -6.30
CA ARG A 70 -20.05 16.45 -5.00
C ARG A 70 -19.85 17.95 -5.16
N LYS A 71 -20.35 18.72 -4.20
CA LYS A 71 -20.13 20.17 -4.12
C LYS A 71 -19.11 20.46 -3.03
N PHE A 72 -18.31 21.49 -3.23
CA PHE A 72 -17.49 22.03 -2.15
C PHE A 72 -18.42 22.73 -1.16
N LEU A 73 -18.23 22.42 0.12
CA LEU A 73 -18.80 23.23 1.17
C LEU A 73 -17.99 24.53 1.17
N TRP A 74 -18.62 25.64 0.80
CA TRP A 74 -18.03 26.95 1.02
C TRP A 74 -18.14 27.22 2.52
N ASP A 75 -17.07 27.73 3.14
CA ASP A 75 -17.10 28.12 4.54
C ASP A 75 -18.31 29.04 4.78
N ALA A 76 -19.24 28.56 5.60
CA ALA A 76 -20.41 29.32 5.98
C ALA A 76 -19.95 30.57 6.76
N PRO A 77 -20.60 31.74 6.57
CA PRO A 77 -20.22 32.98 7.25
C PRO A 77 -20.27 32.87 8.77
#